data_AF-A0A9D2RZN2-F1
#
_entry.id   AF-A0A9D2RZN2-F1
#
_cell.length_a   1.000
_cell.length_b   1.000
_cell.length_c   1.000
_cell.angle_alpha   90.00
_cell.angle_beta   90.00
_cell.angle_gamma   90.00
#
_symmetry.space_group_name_H-M   'P 1'
#
loop_
_entity.id
_entity.type
_entity.pdbx_description
1 polymer ?
#
loop_
_entity_poly.entity_id
_entity_poly.type
_entity_poly.pdbx_seq_one_letter_code
_entity_poly.pdbx_strand_id
1 'polypeptide(L)'
;MTEQQLRKKYVDYAITYLGCKESDGSHKKIIDLYNSHKPLAQGYKMKYTDAWCACYVSAMAIGCGLTDIIPLEVSCGRYITLAKQKGIWVESDSYTPKQGDLILYDWDDTGSGDATSGADHIGIVVSVSGKSIKVIEGNNGDAVAYRTIQVNGRYIRGFVTPKYASKATSGGSQPPAPSTTEHKVGDVVQFAGGKHYVSASAASGTTVKAGPAKITAISAGAKHPYHIIHTDSTSTVYGWVDASTISAGSSSTAERVYTVKAGDSLWAIAQRELGNGNRWQEISKLNGLTSTTIQVGQKLKLPT
;
A
#
# COMPACT_ATOMS: atom_id res chain seq x y z
N MET A 1 -14.97 9.48 0.61
CA MET A 1 -13.80 8.56 0.62
C MET A 1 -12.69 9.22 1.40
N THR A 2 -11.95 8.47 2.21
CA THR A 2 -10.75 8.97 2.91
C THR A 2 -9.58 9.13 1.94
N GLU A 3 -8.53 9.84 2.36
CA GLU A 3 -7.27 9.94 1.60
C GLU A 3 -6.74 8.55 1.22
N GLN A 4 -6.66 7.65 2.19
CA GLN A 4 -6.13 6.29 1.99
C GLN A 4 -6.99 5.48 1.01
N GLN A 5 -8.32 5.64 1.06
CA GLN A 5 -9.23 5.00 0.10
C GLN A 5 -9.04 5.54 -1.31
N LEU A 6 -8.79 6.85 -1.47
CA LEU A 6 -8.53 7.44 -2.79
C LEU A 6 -7.19 6.98 -3.37
N ARG A 7 -6.14 6.92 -2.54
CA ARG A 7 -4.84 6.33 -2.91
C ARG A 7 -4.99 4.88 -3.36
N LYS A 8 -5.70 4.08 -2.56
CA LYS A 8 -5.97 2.67 -2.88
C LYS A 8 -6.79 2.50 -4.16
N LYS A 9 -7.84 3.31 -4.35
CA LYS A 9 -8.64 3.30 -5.58
C LYS A 9 -7.75 3.53 -6.81
N TYR A 10 -6.86 4.51 -6.77
CA TYR A 10 -5.96 4.82 -7.88
C TYR A 10 -5.04 3.65 -8.22
N VAL A 11 -4.42 3.05 -7.21
CA VAL A 11 -3.51 1.90 -7.39
C VAL A 11 -4.26 0.64 -7.82
N ASP A 12 -5.41 0.32 -7.22
CA ASP A 12 -6.21 -0.85 -7.59
C ASP A 12 -6.68 -0.74 -9.04
N TYR A 13 -7.10 0.46 -9.47
CA TYR A 13 -7.47 0.71 -10.85
C TYR A 13 -6.31 0.48 -11.80
N ALA A 14 -5.11 0.98 -11.47
CA ALA A 14 -3.88 0.72 -12.21
C ALA A 14 -3.58 -0.79 -12.34
N ILE A 15 -3.73 -1.56 -11.25
CA ILE A 15 -3.48 -3.01 -11.22
C ILE A 15 -4.41 -3.77 -12.18
N THR A 16 -5.63 -3.28 -12.45
CA THR A 16 -6.54 -3.95 -13.43
C THR A 16 -5.97 -4.00 -14.85
N TYR A 17 -4.97 -3.17 -15.15
CA TYR A 17 -4.28 -3.14 -16.45
C TYR A 17 -2.98 -3.96 -16.46
N LEU A 18 -2.59 -4.59 -15.35
CA LEU A 18 -1.39 -5.43 -15.29
C LEU A 18 -1.38 -6.48 -16.42
N GLY A 19 -0.25 -6.55 -17.13
CA GLY A 19 -0.08 -7.47 -18.26
C GLY A 19 -0.57 -6.94 -19.61
N CYS A 20 -1.23 -5.77 -19.66
CA CYS A 20 -1.55 -5.14 -20.94
C CYS A 20 -0.25 -4.77 -21.68
N LYS A 21 -0.14 -5.07 -22.97
CA LYS A 21 1.13 -4.97 -23.71
C LYS A 21 0.95 -4.65 -25.20
N GLU A 22 2.05 -4.33 -25.86
CA GLU A 22 2.07 -4.00 -27.29
C GLU A 22 1.84 -5.22 -28.18
N SER A 23 2.50 -6.34 -27.85
CA SER A 23 2.50 -7.57 -28.66
C SER A 23 1.11 -8.16 -28.94
N ASP A 24 0.14 -8.00 -28.04
CA ASP A 24 -1.25 -8.45 -28.21
C ASP A 24 -2.24 -7.28 -28.43
N GLY A 25 -1.74 -6.05 -28.52
CA GLY A 25 -2.54 -4.85 -28.72
C GLY A 25 -3.41 -4.44 -27.52
N SER A 26 -3.34 -5.13 -26.38
CA SER A 26 -4.17 -4.84 -25.20
C SER A 26 -3.85 -3.49 -24.55
N HIS A 27 -2.67 -2.90 -24.78
CA HIS A 27 -2.33 -1.54 -24.34
C HIS A 27 -3.21 -0.45 -25.01
N LYS A 28 -3.79 -0.71 -26.19
CA LYS A 28 -4.59 0.27 -26.93
C LYS A 28 -5.75 0.84 -26.11
N LYS A 29 -6.39 0.02 -25.27
CA LYS A 29 -7.48 0.47 -24.38
C LYS A 29 -7.04 1.52 -23.35
N ILE A 30 -5.75 1.56 -23.00
CA ILE A 30 -5.17 2.59 -22.11
C ILE A 30 -5.08 3.91 -22.88
N ILE A 31 -4.55 3.84 -24.11
CA ILE A 31 -4.42 5.00 -25.00
C ILE A 31 -5.80 5.54 -25.39
N ASP A 32 -6.79 4.67 -25.61
CA ASP A 32 -8.17 5.06 -25.89
C ASP A 32 -8.82 5.76 -24.70
N LEU A 33 -8.61 5.26 -23.48
CA LEU A 33 -9.11 5.90 -22.26
C LEU A 33 -8.55 7.32 -22.13
N TYR A 34 -7.23 7.51 -22.32
CA TYR A 34 -6.63 8.84 -22.37
C TYR A 34 -7.26 9.71 -23.48
N ASN A 35 -7.34 9.18 -24.70
CA ASN A 35 -7.83 9.91 -25.86
C ASN A 35 -9.32 10.27 -25.79
N SER A 36 -10.11 9.57 -24.97
CA SER A 36 -11.52 9.91 -24.73
C SER A 36 -11.71 11.13 -23.84
N HIS A 37 -10.72 11.49 -23.02
CA HIS A 37 -10.80 12.64 -22.12
C HIS A 37 -10.54 13.94 -22.87
N LYS A 38 -11.22 15.02 -22.46
CA LYS A 38 -11.06 16.37 -23.02
C LYS A 38 -11.02 17.41 -21.89
N PRO A 39 -10.17 18.44 -21.98
CA PRO A 39 -9.16 18.67 -23.04
C PRO A 39 -8.01 17.64 -22.98
N LEU A 40 -7.35 17.42 -24.11
CA LEU A 40 -6.15 16.57 -24.17
C LEU A 40 -4.95 17.33 -23.59
N ALA A 41 -4.04 16.61 -22.94
CA ALA A 41 -2.78 17.20 -22.51
C ALA A 41 -2.04 17.75 -23.73
N GLN A 42 -1.64 19.02 -23.70
CA GLN A 42 -1.02 19.73 -24.82
C GLN A 42 -1.85 19.73 -26.13
N GLY A 43 -3.14 19.41 -26.08
CA GLY A 43 -3.93 19.18 -27.29
C GLY A 43 -3.50 17.94 -28.11
N TYR A 44 -2.62 17.10 -27.57
CA TYR A 44 -2.04 15.98 -28.30
C TYR A 44 -2.90 14.72 -28.17
N LYS A 45 -3.24 14.11 -29.31
CA LYS A 45 -3.91 12.80 -29.37
C LYS A 45 -2.85 11.72 -29.49
N MET A 46 -2.76 10.84 -28.49
CA MET A 46 -1.79 9.74 -28.45
C MET A 46 -2.05 8.75 -29.60
N LYS A 47 -0.96 8.31 -30.26
CA LYS A 47 -0.98 7.21 -31.22
C LYS A 47 -0.64 5.90 -30.50
N TYR A 48 -1.05 4.77 -31.07
CA TYR A 48 -0.72 3.45 -30.52
C TYR A 48 0.76 3.07 -30.61
N THR A 49 1.56 3.82 -31.36
CA THR A 49 3.01 3.63 -31.52
C THR A 49 3.83 4.56 -30.63
N ASP A 50 3.18 5.48 -29.92
CA ASP A 50 3.87 6.41 -29.05
C ASP A 50 4.25 5.72 -27.73
N ALA A 51 5.40 6.08 -27.16
CA ALA A 51 5.74 5.66 -25.81
C ALA A 51 4.64 6.13 -24.82
N TRP A 52 4.12 5.20 -24.00
CA TRP A 52 2.86 5.41 -23.30
C TRP A 52 2.95 5.33 -21.77
N CYS A 53 4.13 5.46 -21.18
CA CYS A 53 4.33 5.45 -19.72
C CYS A 53 3.57 6.59 -18.99
N ALA A 54 3.75 7.84 -19.43
CA ALA A 54 3.01 8.97 -18.86
C ALA A 54 1.53 8.99 -19.26
N CYS A 55 1.22 8.52 -20.47
CA CYS A 55 -0.16 8.28 -20.90
C CYS A 55 -0.88 7.31 -19.97
N TYR A 56 -0.23 6.21 -19.55
CA TYR A 56 -0.79 5.25 -18.61
C TYR A 56 -1.17 5.90 -17.28
N VAL A 57 -0.26 6.66 -16.66
CA VAL A 57 -0.52 7.37 -15.39
C VAL A 57 -1.69 8.34 -15.52
N SER A 58 -1.73 9.10 -16.62
CA SER A 58 -2.82 10.01 -16.98
C SER A 58 -4.15 9.28 -17.19
N ALA A 59 -4.14 8.15 -17.91
CA ALA A 59 -5.32 7.33 -18.15
C ALA A 59 -5.89 6.76 -16.83
N MET A 60 -5.04 6.35 -15.90
CA MET A 60 -5.48 5.90 -14.58
C MET A 60 -6.13 7.04 -13.79
N ALA A 61 -5.60 8.26 -13.92
CA ALA A 61 -6.15 9.44 -13.24
C ALA A 61 -7.53 9.80 -13.81
N ILE A 62 -7.69 9.69 -15.13
CA ILE A 62 -8.99 9.84 -15.83
C ILE A 62 -9.98 8.80 -15.33
N GLY A 63 -9.62 7.51 -15.38
CA GLY A 63 -10.53 6.42 -14.98
C GLY A 63 -10.95 6.49 -13.51
N CYS A 64 -10.12 7.08 -12.65
CA CYS A 64 -10.46 7.30 -11.24
C CYS A 64 -11.17 8.62 -10.94
N GLY A 65 -11.24 9.55 -11.89
CA GLY A 65 -11.75 10.91 -11.68
C GLY A 65 -10.84 11.77 -10.78
N LEU A 66 -9.51 11.61 -10.92
CA LEU A 66 -8.49 12.23 -10.06
C LEU A 66 -7.62 13.28 -10.78
N THR A 67 -7.99 13.68 -11.99
CA THR A 67 -7.25 14.63 -12.85
C THR A 67 -7.05 16.03 -12.23
N ASP A 68 -7.80 16.37 -11.18
CA ASP A 68 -7.62 17.64 -10.48
C ASP A 68 -6.36 17.65 -9.60
N ILE A 69 -6.01 16.49 -9.03
CA ILE A 69 -4.89 16.33 -8.10
C ILE A 69 -3.70 15.59 -8.71
N ILE A 70 -3.91 14.85 -9.81
CA ILE A 70 -2.88 14.20 -10.60
C ILE A 70 -2.80 14.92 -11.96
N PRO A 71 -1.63 15.44 -12.38
CA PRO A 71 -1.49 16.07 -13.69
C PRO A 71 -1.97 15.18 -14.83
N LEU A 72 -2.58 15.77 -15.85
CA LEU A 72 -2.83 15.10 -17.12
C LEU A 72 -1.72 15.48 -18.11
N GLU A 73 -0.82 14.55 -18.40
CA GLU A 73 0.36 14.77 -19.25
C GLU A 73 0.90 13.44 -19.82
N VAL A 74 1.49 13.51 -21.02
CA VAL A 74 2.03 12.38 -21.79
C VAL A 74 3.54 12.46 -22.01
N SER A 75 4.18 13.55 -21.57
CA SER A 75 5.63 13.71 -21.52
C SER A 75 6.14 13.71 -20.08
N CYS A 76 7.10 12.83 -19.74
CA CYS A 76 7.68 12.71 -18.40
C CYS A 76 8.30 14.03 -17.91
N GLY A 77 9.15 14.68 -18.72
CA GLY A 77 9.75 15.96 -18.36
C GLY A 77 8.72 17.06 -18.09
N ARG A 78 7.66 17.15 -18.91
CA ARG A 78 6.57 18.11 -18.67
C ARG A 78 5.72 17.74 -17.47
N TYR A 79 5.62 16.45 -17.14
CA TYR A 79 4.94 15.99 -15.93
C TYR A 79 5.60 16.59 -14.68
N ILE A 80 6.94 16.64 -14.65
CA ILE A 80 7.70 17.31 -13.59
C ILE A 80 7.38 18.81 -13.56
N THR A 81 7.35 19.48 -14.72
CA THR A 81 6.98 20.91 -14.80
C THR A 81 5.61 21.17 -14.17
N LEU A 82 4.60 20.36 -14.52
CA LEU A 82 3.24 20.49 -13.97
C LEU A 82 3.17 20.14 -12.48
N ALA A 83 3.92 19.13 -12.04
CA ALA A 83 4.01 18.77 -10.62
C ALA A 83 4.65 19.88 -9.78
N LYS A 84 5.70 20.53 -10.29
CA LYS A 84 6.32 21.72 -9.68
C LYS A 84 5.32 22.87 -9.60
N GLN A 85 4.62 23.19 -10.69
CA GLN A 85 3.60 24.25 -10.72
C GLN A 85 2.44 24.01 -9.75
N LYS A 86 2.03 22.74 -9.54
CA LYS A 86 0.99 22.37 -8.57
C LYS A 86 1.49 22.27 -7.12
N GLY A 87 2.79 22.42 -6.89
CA GLY A 87 3.42 22.28 -5.56
C GLY A 87 3.27 20.87 -4.99
N ILE A 88 3.44 19.85 -5.83
CA ILE A 88 3.34 18.42 -5.48
C ILE A 88 4.58 17.62 -5.89
N TRP A 89 5.66 18.31 -6.27
CA TRP A 89 6.94 17.70 -6.65
C TRP A 89 7.85 17.52 -5.43
N VAL A 90 8.50 16.36 -5.34
CA VAL A 90 9.55 16.05 -4.35
C VAL A 90 10.80 15.66 -5.12
N GLU A 91 11.81 16.54 -5.10
CA GLU A 91 13.13 16.33 -5.67
C GLU A 91 14.05 15.74 -4.59
N SER A 92 13.82 14.47 -4.23
CA SER A 92 14.67 13.77 -3.28
C SER A 92 14.51 12.26 -3.39
N ASP A 93 15.61 11.58 -3.69
CA ASP A 93 15.60 10.12 -3.86
C ASP A 93 15.51 9.38 -2.52
N SER A 94 15.84 10.08 -1.43
CA SER A 94 15.73 9.60 -0.05
C SER A 94 14.28 9.64 0.49
N TYR A 95 13.36 10.29 -0.22
CA TYR A 95 11.96 10.30 0.13
C TYR A 95 11.40 8.87 0.14
N THR A 96 10.69 8.51 1.20
CA THR A 96 9.95 7.25 1.27
C THR A 96 8.52 7.51 0.79
N PRO A 97 8.14 7.07 -0.43
CA PRO A 97 6.85 7.39 -1.00
C PRO A 97 5.70 6.65 -0.34
N LYS A 98 4.50 7.17 -0.53
CA LYS A 98 3.25 6.53 -0.11
C LYS A 98 2.60 5.85 -1.31
N GLN A 99 1.70 4.90 -1.02
CA GLN A 99 0.84 4.32 -2.03
C GLN A 99 0.10 5.41 -2.81
N GLY A 100 0.09 5.29 -4.13
CA GLY A 100 -0.54 6.24 -5.05
C GLY A 100 0.28 7.51 -5.34
N ASP A 101 1.46 7.66 -4.75
CA ASP A 101 2.44 8.64 -5.26
C ASP A 101 2.97 8.17 -6.62
N LEU A 102 3.49 9.10 -7.41
CA LEU A 102 4.15 8.79 -8.67
C LEU A 102 5.64 8.89 -8.49
N ILE A 103 6.36 8.07 -9.25
CA ILE A 103 7.81 8.09 -9.29
C ILE A 103 8.27 8.35 -10.71
N LEU A 104 9.21 9.28 -10.85
CA LEU A 104 9.88 9.59 -12.11
C LEU A 104 11.29 9.03 -12.05
N TYR A 105 11.79 8.60 -13.19
CA TYR A 105 13.16 8.11 -13.32
C TYR A 105 13.94 8.90 -14.36
N ASP A 106 15.26 8.82 -14.26
CA ASP A 106 16.28 9.31 -15.20
C ASP A 106 17.34 8.21 -15.35
N TRP A 107 17.40 7.53 -16.50
CA TRP A 107 18.32 6.39 -16.76
C TRP A 107 19.71 6.89 -17.14
N ASP A 108 19.79 8.14 -17.60
CA ASP A 108 21.05 8.80 -17.95
C ASP A 108 21.77 9.33 -16.70
N ASP A 109 21.17 9.19 -15.51
CA ASP A 109 21.83 9.44 -14.24
C ASP A 109 23.09 8.56 -14.11
N THR A 110 24.25 9.23 -14.19
CA THR A 110 25.57 8.62 -14.12
C THR A 110 26.09 8.47 -12.68
N GLY A 111 25.45 9.09 -11.68
CA GLY A 111 26.00 9.29 -10.35
C GLY A 111 25.19 8.69 -9.20
N SER A 112 25.47 9.21 -7.99
CA SER A 112 24.68 9.06 -6.77
C SER A 112 24.34 10.46 -6.28
N GLY A 113 23.06 10.79 -6.12
CA GLY A 113 22.56 12.12 -5.77
C GLY A 113 21.38 12.52 -6.65
N ASP A 114 20.69 13.62 -6.32
CA ASP A 114 19.48 14.00 -7.05
C ASP A 114 19.79 14.29 -8.54
N ALA A 115 19.18 13.52 -9.44
CA ALA A 115 19.20 13.82 -10.87
C ALA A 115 18.47 15.16 -11.11
N THR A 116 19.07 16.10 -11.84
CA THR A 116 18.46 17.43 -12.09
C THR A 116 18.06 17.67 -13.54
N SER A 117 18.58 16.90 -14.48
CA SER A 117 18.22 16.91 -15.91
C SER A 117 17.33 15.72 -16.26
N GLY A 118 16.46 15.88 -17.26
CA GLY A 118 15.76 14.73 -17.86
C GLY A 118 14.67 14.08 -16.99
N ALA A 119 13.83 13.30 -17.67
CA ALA A 119 12.96 12.26 -17.13
C ALA A 119 12.40 11.47 -18.31
N ASP A 120 12.60 10.17 -18.31
CA ASP A 120 12.31 9.31 -19.47
C ASP A 120 11.19 8.29 -19.20
N HIS A 121 10.71 8.17 -17.96
CA HIS A 121 9.64 7.23 -17.56
C HIS A 121 9.03 7.62 -16.21
N ILE A 122 7.86 7.06 -15.98
CA ILE A 122 7.04 7.32 -14.81
C ILE A 122 6.28 6.06 -14.41
N GLY A 123 6.10 5.88 -13.10
CA GLY A 123 5.31 4.80 -12.54
C GLY A 123 4.44 5.24 -11.37
N ILE A 124 3.55 4.35 -10.94
CA ILE A 124 2.65 4.53 -9.80
C ILE A 124 3.14 3.65 -8.64
N VAL A 125 3.37 4.25 -7.48
CA VAL A 125 3.81 3.52 -6.28
C VAL A 125 2.65 2.67 -5.76
N VAL A 126 2.85 1.35 -5.75
CA VAL A 126 1.87 0.36 -5.27
C VAL A 126 1.99 0.17 -3.77
N SER A 127 3.22 0.02 -3.28
CA SER A 127 3.51 -0.22 -1.86
C SER A 127 4.97 0.07 -1.54
N VAL A 128 5.27 0.37 -0.28
CA VAL A 128 6.63 0.38 0.24
C VAL A 128 6.73 -0.63 1.38
N SER A 129 7.75 -1.48 1.32
CA SER A 129 8.07 -2.46 2.37
C SER A 129 9.55 -2.34 2.74
N GLY A 130 9.82 -1.82 3.93
CA GLY A 130 11.17 -1.42 4.33
C GLY A 130 11.70 -0.33 3.38
N LYS A 131 12.85 -0.56 2.77
CA LYS A 131 13.41 0.32 1.72
C LYS A 131 12.97 -0.06 0.31
N SER A 132 12.17 -1.11 0.14
CA SER A 132 11.75 -1.57 -1.19
C SER A 132 10.47 -0.88 -1.63
N ILE A 133 10.51 -0.19 -2.77
CA ILE A 133 9.37 0.45 -3.41
C ILE A 133 8.90 -0.48 -4.54
N LYS A 134 7.64 -0.92 -4.47
CA LYS A 134 6.96 -1.63 -5.56
C LYS A 134 6.18 -0.62 -6.39
N VAL A 135 6.42 -0.62 -7.70
CA VAL A 135 5.87 0.35 -8.66
C VAL A 135 5.16 -0.43 -9.77
N ILE A 136 4.00 0.05 -10.20
CA ILE A 136 3.36 -0.41 -11.44
C ILE A 136 3.56 0.65 -12.52
N GLU A 137 4.07 0.21 -13.67
CA GLU A 137 4.51 1.07 -14.76
C GLU A 137 3.79 0.65 -16.04
N GLY A 138 3.41 1.63 -16.86
CA GLY A 138 3.01 1.39 -18.24
C GLY A 138 4.22 1.53 -19.16
N ASN A 139 4.22 0.82 -20.27
CA ASN A 139 5.34 0.77 -21.22
C ASN A 139 6.69 0.35 -20.59
N ASN A 140 6.65 -0.50 -19.57
CA ASN A 140 7.84 -1.13 -19.01
C ASN A 140 8.05 -2.46 -19.74
N GLY A 141 9.04 -2.47 -20.65
CA GLY A 141 9.23 -3.58 -21.58
C GLY A 141 7.99 -3.79 -22.46
N ASP A 142 7.45 -2.69 -23.00
CA ASP A 142 6.25 -2.66 -23.86
C ASP A 142 4.99 -3.23 -23.20
N ALA A 143 4.94 -3.24 -21.86
CA ALA A 143 3.87 -3.80 -21.06
C ALA A 143 3.55 -2.98 -19.80
N VAL A 144 2.38 -3.22 -19.22
CA VAL A 144 2.07 -2.85 -17.84
C VAL A 144 2.69 -3.91 -16.94
N ALA A 145 3.73 -3.53 -16.21
CA ALA A 145 4.51 -4.45 -15.40
C ALA A 145 4.88 -3.84 -14.04
N TYR A 146 5.28 -4.70 -13.11
CA TYR A 146 5.84 -4.25 -11.85
C TYR A 146 7.35 -4.02 -11.97
N ARG A 147 7.83 -2.96 -11.32
CA ARG A 147 9.23 -2.75 -10.97
C ARG A 147 9.39 -2.74 -9.47
N THR A 148 10.54 -3.22 -9.00
CA THR A 148 10.97 -3.03 -7.62
C THR A 148 12.27 -2.25 -7.63
N ILE A 149 12.31 -1.17 -6.85
CA ILE A 149 13.50 -0.35 -6.64
C ILE A 149 13.74 -0.13 -5.15
N GLN A 150 14.91 0.38 -4.79
CA GLN A 150 15.20 0.80 -3.42
C GLN A 150 14.94 2.30 -3.25
N VAL A 151 14.47 2.70 -2.07
CA VAL A 151 14.56 4.09 -1.60
C VAL A 151 16.03 4.50 -1.67
N ASN A 152 16.30 5.72 -2.16
CA ASN A 152 17.64 6.22 -2.42
C ASN A 152 18.41 5.32 -3.43
N GLY A 153 17.69 4.62 -4.29
CA GLY A 153 18.25 3.85 -5.39
C GLY A 153 18.60 4.75 -6.57
N ARG A 154 19.55 4.29 -7.38
CA ARG A 154 19.95 4.96 -8.63
C ARG A 154 18.77 5.12 -9.59
N TYR A 155 18.83 6.16 -10.42
CA TYR A 155 17.84 6.48 -11.46
C TYR A 155 16.51 7.02 -10.95
N ILE A 156 16.36 7.28 -9.65
CA ILE A 156 15.19 8.03 -9.17
C ILE A 156 15.42 9.49 -9.55
N ARG A 157 14.46 10.08 -10.26
CA ARG A 157 14.48 11.52 -10.59
C ARG A 157 13.73 12.33 -9.54
N GLY A 158 12.75 11.71 -8.91
CA GLY A 158 11.92 12.30 -7.86
C GLY A 158 10.50 11.75 -7.88
N PHE A 159 9.65 12.38 -7.09
CA PHE A 159 8.29 11.90 -6.84
C PHE A 159 7.25 12.99 -7.06
N VAL A 160 6.05 12.56 -7.45
CA VAL A 160 4.84 13.40 -7.43
C VAL A 160 3.96 12.91 -6.29
N THR A 161 3.50 13.83 -5.45
CA THR A 161 2.68 13.55 -4.26
C THR A 161 1.28 14.18 -4.43
N PRO A 162 0.34 13.53 -5.14
CA PRO A 162 -0.99 14.09 -5.36
C PRO A 162 -1.69 14.41 -4.03
N LYS A 163 -2.43 15.53 -4.00
CA LYS A 163 -3.13 16.02 -2.80
C LYS A 163 -4.42 15.23 -2.54
N TYR A 164 -4.34 13.92 -2.35
CA TYR A 164 -5.51 13.06 -2.10
C TYR A 164 -6.38 13.55 -0.94
N ALA A 165 -5.77 14.14 0.09
CA ALA A 165 -6.49 14.73 1.23
C ALA A 165 -7.47 15.83 0.83
N SER A 166 -7.18 16.62 -0.22
CA SER A 166 -8.07 17.71 -0.66
C SER A 166 -9.32 17.22 -1.39
N LYS A 167 -9.32 15.94 -1.83
CA LYS A 167 -10.47 15.26 -2.42
C LYS A 167 -11.22 14.39 -1.43
N ALA A 168 -10.71 14.26 -0.21
CA ALA A 168 -11.47 13.65 0.86
C ALA A 168 -12.64 14.58 1.20
N THR A 169 -13.85 14.06 1.12
CA THR A 169 -15.07 14.81 1.47
C THR A 169 -15.05 15.10 2.97
N SER A 170 -14.95 16.38 3.34
CA SER A 170 -15.18 16.88 4.70
C SER A 170 -16.66 16.77 5.05
N GLY A 171 -17.05 15.61 5.58
CA GLY A 171 -18.38 15.39 6.15
C GLY A 171 -18.23 14.72 7.51
N GLY A 172 -18.26 15.52 8.57
CA GLY A 172 -18.58 15.12 9.93
C GLY A 172 -17.59 14.21 10.66
N SER A 173 -17.35 14.52 11.93
CA SER A 173 -17.01 13.50 12.91
C SER A 173 -18.18 12.50 13.01
N GLN A 174 -18.27 11.51 12.12
CA GLN A 174 -19.08 10.30 12.31
C GLN A 174 -18.74 9.21 11.26
N PRO A 175 -19.12 7.96 11.56
CA PRO A 175 -18.27 6.83 11.92
C PRO A 175 -17.70 6.09 10.69
N PRO A 176 -16.65 5.27 10.86
CA PRO A 176 -16.15 4.43 9.78
C PRO A 176 -17.23 3.44 9.33
N ALA A 177 -17.57 3.47 8.05
CA ALA A 177 -18.41 2.46 7.40
C ALA A 177 -17.66 1.10 7.38
N PRO A 178 -18.39 -0.02 7.48
CA PRO A 178 -17.87 -1.27 8.02
C PRO A 178 -16.86 -1.92 7.07
N SER A 179 -15.72 -2.32 7.63
CA SER A 179 -14.92 -3.41 7.06
C SER A 179 -15.77 -4.67 7.13
N THR A 180 -16.07 -5.28 5.98
CA THR A 180 -16.82 -6.53 5.86
C THR A 180 -15.98 -7.76 6.27
N THR A 181 -15.32 -7.65 7.41
CA THR A 181 -15.01 -8.78 8.29
C THR A 181 -15.64 -8.39 9.61
N GLU A 182 -16.83 -8.93 9.88
CA GLU A 182 -17.54 -8.70 11.14
C GLU A 182 -16.63 -9.18 12.28
N HIS A 183 -16.09 -8.23 13.03
CA HIS A 183 -15.27 -8.53 14.18
C HIS A 183 -16.16 -9.12 15.28
N LYS A 184 -15.73 -10.23 15.89
CA LYS A 184 -16.44 -10.89 16.99
C LYS A 184 -15.68 -10.78 18.30
N VAL A 185 -16.41 -10.91 19.41
CA VAL A 185 -15.79 -11.06 20.74
C VAL A 185 -14.85 -12.27 20.70
N GLY A 186 -13.61 -12.06 21.10
CA GLY A 186 -12.55 -13.05 21.04
C GLY A 186 -11.49 -12.78 19.96
N ASP A 187 -11.79 -11.96 18.95
CA ASP A 187 -10.84 -11.66 17.87
C ASP A 187 -9.62 -10.89 18.39
N VAL A 188 -8.44 -11.23 17.85
CA VAL A 188 -7.22 -10.44 18.03
C VAL A 188 -7.12 -9.45 16.88
N VAL A 189 -7.02 -8.17 17.24
CA VAL A 189 -6.97 -7.02 16.33
C VAL A 189 -5.69 -6.23 16.54
N GLN A 190 -5.30 -5.44 15.55
CA GLN A 190 -4.26 -4.43 15.72
C GLN A 190 -4.91 -3.09 16.02
N PHE A 191 -4.64 -2.56 17.22
CA PHE A 191 -5.05 -1.23 17.63
C PHE A 191 -4.01 -0.20 17.16
N ALA A 192 -4.44 0.77 16.38
CA ALA A 192 -3.58 1.79 15.76
C ALA A 192 -3.05 2.84 16.76
N GLY A 193 -3.43 2.76 18.04
CA GLY A 193 -3.17 3.80 19.03
C GLY A 193 -4.26 4.87 19.01
N GLY A 194 -4.30 5.70 20.05
CA GLY A 194 -5.29 6.77 20.16
C GLY A 194 -6.12 6.65 21.42
N LYS A 195 -7.34 7.18 21.40
CA LYS A 195 -8.19 7.22 22.60
C LYS A 195 -8.83 5.86 22.87
N HIS A 196 -8.79 5.45 24.13
CA HIS A 196 -9.71 4.48 24.69
C HIS A 196 -10.66 5.14 25.68
N TYR A 197 -11.82 4.52 25.88
CA TYR A 197 -12.95 5.09 26.60
C TYR A 197 -13.43 4.12 27.68
N VAL A 198 -13.86 4.67 28.81
CA VAL A 198 -14.37 3.87 29.94
C VAL A 198 -15.73 3.21 29.63
N SER A 199 -16.46 3.72 28.64
CA SER A 199 -17.73 3.14 28.17
C SER A 199 -17.93 3.37 26.67
N ALA A 200 -18.83 2.60 26.04
CA ALA A 200 -19.12 2.65 24.62
C ALA A 200 -19.69 4.01 24.12
N SER A 201 -20.10 4.88 25.05
CA SER A 201 -20.74 6.18 24.76
C SER A 201 -20.05 7.37 25.45
N ALA A 202 -18.91 7.15 26.11
CA ALA A 202 -18.21 8.20 26.86
C ALA A 202 -17.79 9.37 25.95
N ALA A 203 -17.90 10.60 26.47
CA ALA A 203 -17.52 11.79 25.70
C ALA A 203 -15.99 12.02 25.63
N SER A 204 -15.27 11.50 26.64
CA SER A 204 -13.84 11.70 26.83
C SER A 204 -13.13 10.37 26.98
N GLY A 205 -11.90 10.30 26.46
CA GLY A 205 -11.06 9.11 26.49
C GLY A 205 -9.59 9.48 26.67
N THR A 206 -8.81 8.50 27.11
CA THR A 206 -7.37 8.64 27.39
C THR A 206 -6.56 8.14 26.21
N THR A 207 -5.50 8.85 25.83
CA THR A 207 -4.63 8.43 24.74
C THR A 207 -3.69 7.31 25.20
N VAL A 208 -3.75 6.18 24.51
CA VAL A 208 -2.95 4.99 24.78
C VAL A 208 -2.23 4.53 23.50
N LYS A 209 -1.12 3.80 23.69
CA LYS A 209 -0.21 3.39 22.60
C LYS A 209 -0.84 2.32 21.72
N ALA A 210 -0.40 2.28 20.46
CA ALA A 210 -0.75 1.23 19.51
C ALA A 210 -0.24 -0.15 19.95
N GLY A 211 -0.87 -1.22 19.48
CA GLY A 211 -0.41 -2.59 19.70
C GLY A 211 -1.53 -3.61 19.52
N PRO A 212 -1.20 -4.91 19.63
CA PRO A 212 -2.18 -5.98 19.49
C PRO A 212 -3.13 -5.99 20.68
N ALA A 213 -4.40 -6.22 20.42
CA ALA A 213 -5.45 -6.22 21.42
C ALA A 213 -6.53 -7.26 21.09
N LYS A 214 -7.22 -7.76 22.11
CA LYS A 214 -8.31 -8.71 21.97
C LYS A 214 -9.65 -8.02 22.19
N ILE A 215 -10.61 -8.25 21.29
CA ILE A 215 -12.00 -7.81 21.46
C ILE A 215 -12.63 -8.62 22.58
N THR A 216 -13.13 -7.93 23.60
CA THR A 216 -13.72 -8.52 24.81
C THR A 216 -15.18 -8.17 25.00
N ALA A 217 -15.68 -7.12 24.34
CA ALA A 217 -17.11 -6.84 24.22
C ALA A 217 -17.40 -6.03 22.94
N ILE A 218 -18.64 -6.11 22.46
CA ILE A 218 -19.14 -5.34 21.30
C ILE A 218 -20.43 -4.64 21.71
N SER A 219 -20.56 -3.37 21.34
CA SER A 219 -21.78 -2.58 21.48
C SER A 219 -22.11 -1.97 20.13
N ALA A 220 -22.86 -2.72 19.33
CA ALA A 220 -23.19 -2.33 17.96
C ALA A 220 -23.98 -1.01 17.94
N GLY A 221 -23.55 -0.06 17.11
CA GLY A 221 -24.19 1.25 17.00
C GLY A 221 -23.80 2.27 18.08
N ALA A 222 -22.99 1.89 19.08
CA ALA A 222 -22.43 2.84 20.04
C ALA A 222 -21.33 3.71 19.42
N LYS A 223 -20.98 4.83 20.07
CA LYS A 223 -19.93 5.75 19.60
C LYS A 223 -18.59 5.03 19.46
N HIS A 224 -18.29 4.17 20.43
CA HIS A 224 -17.07 3.37 20.52
C HIS A 224 -17.49 1.90 20.58
N PRO A 225 -17.67 1.22 19.44
CA PRO A 225 -18.41 -0.05 19.38
C PRO A 225 -17.63 -1.28 19.89
N TYR A 226 -16.32 -1.19 20.11
CA TYR A 226 -15.48 -2.33 20.49
C TYR A 226 -14.76 -2.09 21.81
N HIS A 227 -14.92 -2.98 22.77
CA HIS A 227 -14.06 -3.03 23.96
C HIS A 227 -12.87 -3.94 23.66
N ILE A 228 -11.65 -3.40 23.78
CA ILE A 228 -10.41 -4.13 23.52
C ILE A 228 -9.47 -4.06 24.73
N ILE A 229 -8.71 -5.14 24.92
CA ILE A 229 -7.67 -5.23 25.93
C ILE A 229 -6.37 -5.64 25.24
N HIS A 230 -5.29 -4.88 25.47
CA HIS A 230 -3.96 -5.18 24.95
C HIS A 230 -3.55 -6.64 25.26
N THR A 231 -2.87 -7.30 24.33
CA THR A 231 -2.44 -8.71 24.50
C THR A 231 -0.96 -8.85 24.86
N ASP A 232 -0.19 -7.76 24.80
CA ASP A 232 1.22 -7.71 25.19
C ASP A 232 1.55 -6.36 25.87
N SER A 233 2.82 -6.10 26.14
CA SER A 233 3.30 -4.88 26.79
C SER A 233 3.54 -3.69 25.83
N THR A 234 3.23 -3.83 24.54
CA THR A 234 3.46 -2.75 23.55
C THR A 234 2.36 -1.69 23.59
N SER A 235 1.16 -2.07 24.00
CA SER A 235 0.00 -1.20 24.22
C SER A 235 -0.45 -1.23 25.68
N THR A 236 -1.11 -0.14 26.10
CA THR A 236 -1.83 -0.05 27.38
C THR A 236 -3.33 0.07 27.16
N VAL A 237 -3.83 -0.31 25.97
CA VAL A 237 -5.25 -0.16 25.64
C VAL A 237 -6.10 -1.10 26.48
N TYR A 238 -6.95 -0.52 27.31
CA TYR A 238 -7.93 -1.23 28.13
C TYR A 238 -9.23 -0.43 28.13
N GLY A 239 -10.14 -0.71 27.21
CA GLY A 239 -11.37 0.07 27.12
C GLY A 239 -12.06 0.00 25.77
N TRP A 240 -13.11 0.80 25.64
CA TRP A 240 -13.85 0.97 24.40
C TRP A 240 -13.06 1.82 23.41
N VAL A 241 -13.11 1.50 22.13
CA VAL A 241 -12.38 2.19 21.08
C VAL A 241 -13.25 2.36 19.84
N ASP A 242 -12.85 3.30 18.99
CA ASP A 242 -13.49 3.51 17.71
C ASP A 242 -13.19 2.34 16.76
N ALA A 243 -14.20 1.93 15.99
CA ALA A 243 -14.04 0.92 14.95
C ALA A 243 -12.90 1.23 13.96
N SER A 244 -12.58 2.51 13.75
CA SER A 244 -11.53 2.98 12.83
C SER A 244 -10.12 2.76 13.38
N THR A 245 -10.00 2.54 14.69
CA THR A 245 -8.72 2.38 15.37
C THR A 245 -8.33 0.92 15.49
N ILE A 246 -9.22 -0.01 15.14
CA ILE A 246 -8.93 -1.43 15.08
C ILE A 246 -8.89 -1.89 13.63
N SER A 247 -7.93 -2.74 13.33
CA SER A 247 -7.88 -3.49 12.07
C SER A 247 -7.80 -4.96 12.39
N ALA A 248 -8.30 -5.80 11.48
CA ALA A 248 -8.06 -7.23 11.57
C ALA A 248 -6.57 -7.43 11.85
N GLY A 249 -6.26 -8.06 12.99
CA GLY A 249 -4.91 -8.51 13.20
C GLY A 249 -4.55 -9.43 12.04
N SER A 250 -3.27 -9.54 11.71
CA SER A 250 -2.80 -10.61 10.83
C SER A 250 -3.03 -11.97 11.51
N SER A 251 -4.29 -12.36 11.68
CA SER A 251 -4.70 -13.75 11.75
C SER A 251 -5.30 -14.06 10.39
N SER A 252 -4.44 -14.30 9.39
CA SER A 252 -4.90 -14.91 8.16
C SER A 252 -5.41 -16.31 8.50
N THR A 253 -6.72 -16.50 8.59
CA THR A 253 -7.35 -17.82 8.74
C THR A 253 -7.10 -18.77 7.54
N ALA A 254 -6.32 -18.34 6.55
CA ALA A 254 -5.69 -19.24 5.60
C ALA A 254 -4.46 -19.90 6.26
N GLU A 255 -4.59 -21.19 6.56
CA GLU A 255 -3.53 -22.05 7.08
C GLU A 255 -2.27 -21.95 6.21
N ARG A 256 -1.29 -21.19 6.68
CA ARG A 256 -0.04 -20.97 5.95
C ARG A 256 0.88 -22.16 6.19
N VAL A 257 1.21 -22.89 5.13
CA VAL A 257 2.05 -24.09 5.20
C VAL A 257 3.40 -23.81 4.54
N TYR A 258 4.49 -24.10 5.25
CA TYR A 258 5.86 -24.02 4.78
C TYR A 258 6.42 -25.42 4.51
N THR A 259 7.15 -25.59 3.40
CA THR A 259 7.84 -26.86 3.10
C THR A 259 9.32 -26.71 3.42
N VAL A 260 9.82 -27.51 4.35
CA VAL A 260 11.21 -27.49 4.85
C VAL A 260 12.19 -27.75 3.71
N LYS A 261 13.24 -26.93 3.63
CA LYS A 261 14.31 -27.00 2.63
C LYS A 261 15.62 -27.46 3.28
N ALA A 262 16.57 -27.92 2.46
CA ALA A 262 17.90 -28.29 2.94
C ALA A 262 18.56 -27.09 3.67
N GLY A 263 19.05 -27.34 4.88
CA GLY A 263 19.66 -26.31 5.73
C GLY A 263 18.69 -25.49 6.59
N ASP A 264 17.37 -25.74 6.52
CA ASP A 264 16.42 -25.07 7.41
C ASP A 264 16.52 -25.58 8.87
N SER A 265 16.28 -24.67 9.81
CA SER A 265 15.97 -24.97 11.21
C SER A 265 14.65 -24.30 11.58
N LEU A 266 13.97 -24.78 12.63
CA LEU A 266 12.73 -24.14 13.10
C LEU A 266 12.94 -22.65 13.42
N TRP A 267 14.10 -22.28 13.96
CA TRP A 267 14.48 -20.89 14.24
C TRP A 267 14.63 -20.08 12.95
N ALA A 268 15.35 -20.61 11.94
CA ALA A 268 15.55 -19.92 10.68
C ALA A 268 14.23 -19.73 9.91
N ILE A 269 13.35 -20.74 9.95
CA ILE A 269 11.99 -20.65 9.41
C ILE A 269 11.19 -19.58 10.16
N ALA A 270 11.20 -19.58 11.50
CA ALA A 270 10.50 -18.56 12.27
C ALA A 270 11.03 -17.13 12.01
N GLN A 271 12.34 -16.96 11.91
CA GLN A 271 12.94 -15.66 11.62
C GLN A 271 12.55 -15.14 10.23
N ARG A 272 12.54 -16.03 9.22
CA ARG A 272 12.22 -15.68 7.83
C ARG A 272 10.73 -15.47 7.62
N GLU A 273 9.91 -16.37 8.15
CA GLU A 273 8.48 -16.45 7.83
C GLU A 273 7.61 -15.67 8.81
N LEU A 274 8.06 -15.50 10.07
CA LEU A 274 7.34 -14.83 11.16
C LEU A 274 8.05 -13.56 11.66
N GLY A 275 9.20 -13.22 11.08
CA GLY A 275 9.99 -12.04 11.43
C GLY A 275 10.75 -12.13 12.77
N ASN A 276 10.62 -13.24 13.50
CA ASN A 276 11.28 -13.43 14.80
C ASN A 276 11.61 -14.91 15.02
N GLY A 277 12.90 -15.24 15.10
CA GLY A 277 13.38 -16.60 15.31
C GLY A 277 12.92 -17.24 16.62
N ASN A 278 12.65 -16.45 17.66
CA ASN A 278 12.12 -16.93 18.94
C ASN A 278 10.65 -17.38 18.88
N ARG A 279 10.01 -17.33 17.70
CA ARG A 279 8.66 -17.88 17.47
C ARG A 279 8.69 -19.33 16.99
N TRP A 280 9.86 -19.96 16.96
CA TRP A 280 10.01 -21.35 16.55
C TRP A 280 9.22 -22.33 17.44
N GLN A 281 9.07 -22.02 18.74
CA GLN A 281 8.27 -22.80 19.67
C GLN A 281 6.79 -22.84 19.26
N GLU A 282 6.29 -21.75 18.66
CA GLU A 282 4.92 -21.69 18.15
C GLU A 282 4.74 -22.63 16.95
N ILE A 283 5.72 -22.67 16.04
CA ILE A 283 5.74 -23.64 14.92
C ILE A 283 5.77 -25.07 15.47
N SER A 284 6.65 -25.35 16.43
CA SER A 284 6.77 -26.67 17.06
C SER A 284 5.46 -27.13 17.69
N LYS A 285 4.86 -26.28 18.53
CA LYS A 285 3.60 -26.55 19.21
C LYS A 285 2.43 -26.72 18.23
N LEU A 286 2.35 -25.87 17.21
CA LEU A 286 1.28 -25.91 16.21
C LEU A 286 1.29 -27.20 15.37
N ASN A 287 2.48 -27.77 15.15
CA ASN A 287 2.67 -28.99 14.38
C ASN A 287 2.82 -30.25 15.24
N GLY A 288 2.65 -30.14 16.57
CA GLY A 288 2.79 -31.27 17.49
C GLY A 288 4.19 -31.91 17.49
N LEU A 289 5.24 -31.12 17.21
CA LEU A 289 6.60 -31.66 17.17
C LEU A 289 7.10 -31.94 18.60
N THR A 290 7.63 -33.14 18.80
CA THR A 290 8.29 -33.55 20.06
C THR A 290 9.80 -33.33 20.05
N SER A 291 10.36 -32.97 18.89
CA SER A 291 11.78 -32.67 18.67
C SER A 291 11.92 -31.43 17.77
N THR A 292 13.06 -30.75 17.86
CA THR A 292 13.42 -29.62 16.98
C THR A 292 14.01 -30.06 15.64
N THR A 293 14.26 -31.37 15.47
CA THR A 293 14.72 -31.93 14.20
C THR A 293 13.58 -31.94 13.18
N ILE A 294 13.81 -31.30 12.03
CA ILE A 294 12.88 -31.24 10.89
C ILE A 294 13.53 -31.84 9.65
N GLN A 295 12.73 -32.45 8.78
CA GLN A 295 13.22 -33.13 7.58
C GLN A 295 12.92 -32.32 6.32
N VAL A 296 13.83 -32.32 5.35
CA VAL A 296 13.60 -31.69 4.05
C VAL A 296 12.34 -32.28 3.40
N GLY A 297 11.45 -31.41 2.90
CA GLY A 297 10.15 -31.79 2.35
C GLY A 297 9.02 -31.87 3.38
N GLN A 298 9.31 -31.80 4.68
CA GLN A 298 8.29 -31.76 5.73
C GLN A 298 7.43 -30.50 5.60
N LYS A 299 6.11 -30.64 5.70
CA LYS A 299 5.17 -29.52 5.70
C LYS A 299 4.89 -29.07 7.13
N LEU A 300 5.13 -27.80 7.42
CA LEU A 300 4.90 -27.17 8.71
C LEU A 300 3.85 -26.07 8.59
N LYS A 301 2.80 -26.16 9.39
CA LYS A 301 1.85 -25.08 9.61
C LYS A 301 2.57 -23.92 10.31
N LEU A 302 2.35 -22.71 9.85
CA LEU A 302 2.92 -21.50 10.42
C LEU A 302 1.86 -20.75 11.24
N PRO A 303 2.21 -20.27 12.44
CA PRO A 303 1.39 -19.32 13.18
C PRO A 303 1.12 -18.07 12.34
N THR A 304 -0.09 -17.54 12.46
CA THR A 304 -0.49 -16.28 11.83
C THR A 304 -0.06 -15.11 12.70
#